data_AF-A0A926CCP2-F1
#
_entry.id   AF-A0A926CCP2-F1
#
_cell.length_a   1.000
_cell.length_b   1.000
_cell.length_c   1.000
_cell.angle_alpha   90.00
_cell.angle_beta   90.00
_cell.angle_gamma   90.00
#
_symmetry.space_group_name_H-M   'P 1'
#
loop_
_entity.id
_entity.type
_entity.pdbx_description
1 polymer ?
#
loop_
_entity_poly.entity_id
_entity_poly.type
_entity_poly.pdbx_seq_one_letter_code
_entity_poly.pdbx_strand_id
1 'polypeptide(L)'
;MKIGLLPLDERPVNTRYPAMIAALAGAEVLLPPAEFLSAQRRPADCAALADWLASVAPQLDGLIIALDMLGYGGLIAARTTNDPAASVLTRLERLREVRAAHPQLLIYGFNLITRVSNANDAVEEPTYWADYGEQFYLFSQLLDRREQGQPVGAELDQLAAAIPGAQRRDMLARRLRNHTVNLAALGLLDAGVFDLLVLSSDDTSSFGLPSREKCYLAWWAGLLGLAGADSRLLMYPGADEVGCVLLARLLNARANLTPTLTASYAPTAAAANIAAYEDGPISTTVERHVGAAGGRLVDAG
;
A
#
# COMPACT_ATOMS: atom_id res chain seq x y z
N MET A 1 14.39 -10.03 19.72
CA MET A 1 13.16 -9.31 19.33
C MET A 1 12.48 -10.12 18.23
N LYS A 2 11.18 -10.39 18.36
CA LYS A 2 10.40 -11.16 17.39
C LYS A 2 9.37 -10.28 16.70
N ILE A 3 9.43 -10.20 15.37
CA ILE A 3 8.54 -9.36 14.56
C ILE A 3 7.69 -10.28 13.69
N GLY A 4 6.37 -10.18 13.80
CA GLY A 4 5.47 -10.82 12.85
C GLY A 4 5.40 -9.98 11.59
N LEU A 5 5.52 -10.60 10.42
CA LEU A 5 5.30 -9.95 9.14
C LEU A 5 4.27 -10.74 8.34
N LEU A 6 3.12 -10.14 8.10
CA LEU A 6 2.24 -10.57 7.01
C LEU A 6 2.62 -9.78 5.76
N PRO A 7 3.34 -10.40 4.80
CA PRO A 7 3.93 -9.70 3.66
C PRO A 7 2.87 -9.32 2.61
N LEU A 8 3.20 -8.43 1.68
CA LEU A 8 2.32 -8.03 0.57
C LEU A 8 1.99 -9.18 -0.38
N ASP A 9 2.99 -10.01 -0.67
CA ASP A 9 2.92 -11.24 -1.45
C ASP A 9 4.10 -12.18 -1.11
N GLU A 10 4.23 -13.29 -1.84
CA GLU A 10 5.25 -14.31 -1.62
C GLU A 10 6.64 -13.95 -2.16
N ARG A 11 6.78 -12.84 -2.90
CA ARG A 11 8.04 -12.53 -3.59
C ARG A 11 9.17 -12.23 -2.58
N PRO A 12 10.44 -12.53 -2.91
CA PRO A 12 11.57 -12.33 -2.00
C PRO A 12 11.71 -10.90 -1.46
N VAL A 13 11.28 -9.90 -2.22
CA VAL A 13 11.31 -8.49 -1.79
C VAL A 13 10.37 -8.24 -0.60
N ASN A 14 9.28 -9.01 -0.49
CA ASN A 14 8.29 -8.90 0.58
C ASN A 14 8.54 -9.88 1.75
N THR A 15 9.37 -10.91 1.55
CA THR A 15 9.64 -11.95 2.56
C THR A 15 11.12 -12.00 2.99
N ARG A 16 12.01 -12.34 2.05
CA ARG A 16 13.44 -12.53 2.28
C ARG A 16 14.15 -11.23 2.66
N TYR A 17 13.87 -10.11 1.98
CA TYR A 17 14.59 -8.86 2.24
C TYR A 17 14.27 -8.27 3.62
N PRO A 18 13.00 -8.24 4.07
CA PRO A 18 12.69 -7.90 5.47
C PRO A 18 13.41 -8.83 6.46
N ALA A 19 13.40 -10.15 6.24
CA ALA A 19 14.09 -11.08 7.14
C ALA A 19 15.60 -10.81 7.22
N MET A 20 16.25 -10.47 6.09
CA MET A 20 17.66 -10.08 6.05
C MET A 20 17.92 -8.78 6.83
N ILE A 21 17.07 -7.77 6.69
CA ILE A 21 17.19 -6.50 7.42
C ILE A 21 17.04 -6.73 8.94
N ALA A 22 16.08 -7.55 9.36
CA ALA A 22 15.90 -7.89 10.76
C ALA A 22 17.13 -8.61 11.34
N ALA A 23 17.69 -9.56 10.59
CA ALA A 23 18.87 -10.30 11.01
C ALA A 23 20.09 -9.38 11.23
N LEU A 24 20.27 -8.34 10.38
CA LEU A 24 21.33 -7.33 10.56
C LEU A 24 21.20 -6.59 11.90
N ALA A 25 19.97 -6.42 12.40
CA ALA A 25 19.68 -5.78 13.68
C ALA A 25 19.55 -6.76 14.86
N GLY A 26 19.84 -8.05 14.67
CA GLY A 26 19.68 -9.08 15.71
C GLY A 26 18.22 -9.40 16.05
N ALA A 27 17.29 -9.09 15.15
CA ALA A 27 15.86 -9.41 15.28
C ALA A 27 15.49 -10.62 14.41
N GLU A 28 14.40 -11.29 14.78
CA GLU A 28 13.82 -12.42 14.07
C GLU A 28 12.49 -11.99 13.43
N VAL A 29 12.28 -12.33 12.15
CA VAL A 29 11.00 -12.14 11.46
C VAL A 29 10.28 -13.48 11.36
N LEU A 30 9.06 -13.53 11.90
CA LEU A 30 8.14 -14.65 11.74
C LEU A 30 7.23 -14.36 10.55
N LEU A 31 7.24 -15.26 9.57
CA LEU A 31 6.38 -15.26 8.39
C LEU A 31 5.33 -16.38 8.51
N PRO A 32 4.16 -16.25 7.85
CA PRO A 32 3.26 -17.37 7.66
C PRO A 32 3.95 -18.51 6.90
N PRO A 33 3.53 -19.78 7.12
CA PRO A 33 3.87 -20.87 6.23
C PRO A 33 3.61 -20.52 4.76
N ALA A 34 4.53 -20.91 3.87
CA ALA A 34 4.49 -20.52 2.47
C ALA A 34 3.23 -21.01 1.73
N GLU A 35 2.67 -22.14 2.18
CA GLU A 35 1.42 -22.70 1.68
C GLU A 35 0.19 -21.81 1.96
N PHE A 36 0.25 -20.96 2.99
CA PHE A 36 -0.83 -20.02 3.32
C PHE A 36 -0.74 -18.75 2.48
N LEU A 37 0.44 -18.39 1.97
CA LEU A 37 0.66 -17.19 1.15
C LEU A 37 0.11 -17.35 -0.27
N SER A 38 -0.01 -16.22 -0.95
CA SER A 38 -0.33 -16.17 -2.37
C SER A 38 0.73 -16.90 -3.22
N ALA A 39 0.35 -17.26 -4.44
CA ALA A 39 1.30 -17.63 -5.48
C ALA A 39 0.84 -17.03 -6.81
N GLN A 40 1.39 -15.87 -7.16
CA GLN A 40 0.97 -15.06 -8.28
C GLN A 40 -0.56 -14.81 -8.26
N ARG A 41 -1.30 -15.35 -9.26
CA ARG A 41 -2.76 -15.22 -9.35
C ARG A 41 -3.53 -16.13 -8.40
N ARG A 42 -2.88 -17.09 -7.73
CA ARG A 42 -3.52 -17.91 -6.69
C ARG A 42 -3.57 -17.11 -5.39
N PRO A 43 -4.76 -16.74 -4.89
CA PRO A 43 -4.87 -16.03 -3.63
C PRO A 43 -4.37 -16.86 -2.45
N ALA A 44 -3.93 -16.17 -1.41
CA ALA A 44 -3.60 -16.73 -0.11
C ALA A 44 -4.83 -17.33 0.60
N ASP A 45 -4.61 -18.21 1.57
CA ASP A 45 -5.66 -18.68 2.48
C ASP A 45 -5.86 -17.65 3.61
N CYS A 46 -6.75 -16.68 3.39
CA CYS A 46 -7.01 -15.61 4.35
C CYS A 46 -7.44 -16.12 5.75
N ALA A 47 -8.11 -17.28 5.83
CA ALA A 47 -8.53 -17.85 7.11
C ALA A 47 -7.31 -18.42 7.86
N ALA A 48 -6.48 -19.21 7.16
CA ALA A 48 -5.24 -19.73 7.74
C ALA A 48 -4.27 -18.61 8.13
N LEU A 49 -4.22 -17.50 7.38
CA LEU A 49 -3.44 -16.32 7.73
C LEU A 49 -3.96 -15.63 9.01
N ALA A 50 -5.28 -15.53 9.19
CA ALA A 50 -5.87 -14.98 10.40
C ALA A 50 -5.59 -15.86 11.62
N ASP A 51 -5.69 -17.18 11.47
CA ASP A 51 -5.38 -18.14 12.53
C ASP A 51 -3.89 -18.13 12.88
N TRP A 52 -3.01 -18.04 11.86
CA TRP A 52 -1.57 -17.87 12.06
C TRP A 52 -1.28 -16.60 12.86
N LEU A 53 -1.85 -15.45 12.49
CA LEU A 53 -1.68 -14.18 13.21
C LEU A 53 -2.05 -14.32 14.69
N ALA A 54 -3.21 -14.91 14.98
CA ALA A 54 -3.64 -15.14 16.36
C ALA A 54 -2.70 -16.06 17.14
N SER A 55 -2.15 -17.09 16.49
CA SER A 55 -1.22 -18.04 17.12
C SER A 55 0.14 -17.43 17.47
N VAL A 56 0.66 -16.51 16.64
CA VAL A 56 1.98 -15.91 16.85
C VAL A 56 1.93 -14.62 17.65
N ALA A 57 0.82 -13.87 17.65
CA ALA A 57 0.70 -12.58 18.33
C ALA A 57 1.19 -12.56 19.79
N PRO A 58 0.95 -13.58 20.64
CA PRO A 58 1.40 -13.57 22.04
C PRO A 58 2.91 -13.50 22.25
N GLN A 59 3.72 -13.88 21.24
CA GLN A 59 5.18 -13.89 21.32
C GLN A 59 5.84 -12.75 20.54
N LEU A 60 5.05 -11.85 19.93
CA LEU A 60 5.57 -10.77 19.11
C LEU A 60 5.90 -9.53 19.94
N ASP A 61 7.02 -8.89 19.56
CA ASP A 61 7.37 -7.54 19.97
C ASP A 61 6.72 -6.49 19.06
N GLY A 62 6.46 -6.85 17.80
CA GLY A 62 5.81 -5.97 16.85
C GLY A 62 5.27 -6.76 15.67
N LEU A 63 4.33 -6.15 14.97
CA LEU A 63 3.59 -6.78 13.90
C LEU A 63 3.45 -5.81 12.73
N ILE A 64 3.81 -6.26 11.54
CA ILE A 64 3.64 -5.53 10.29
C ILE A 64 2.67 -6.32 9.41
N ILE A 65 1.63 -5.67 8.89
CA ILE A 65 0.54 -6.36 8.20
C ILE A 65 0.21 -5.66 6.88
N ALA A 66 0.38 -6.39 5.77
CA ALA A 66 -0.25 -6.04 4.51
C ALA A 66 -1.75 -6.38 4.56
N LEU A 67 -2.60 -5.36 4.50
CA LEU A 67 -4.06 -5.53 4.46
C LEU A 67 -4.48 -6.22 3.16
N ASP A 68 -3.75 -6.02 2.06
CA ASP A 68 -4.02 -6.70 0.80
C ASP A 68 -3.89 -8.23 0.94
N MET A 69 -2.90 -8.69 1.70
CA MET A 69 -2.68 -10.11 1.98
C MET A 69 -3.78 -10.71 2.86
N LEU A 70 -4.13 -10.05 3.98
CA LEU A 70 -5.17 -10.56 4.87
C LEU A 70 -6.58 -10.47 4.25
N GLY A 71 -6.86 -9.38 3.55
CA GLY A 71 -8.18 -9.04 3.05
C GLY A 71 -8.53 -9.72 1.72
N TYR A 72 -7.63 -9.65 0.73
CA TYR A 72 -7.87 -10.19 -0.61
C TYR A 72 -7.13 -11.48 -0.89
N GLY A 73 -6.10 -11.80 -0.10
CA GLY A 73 -5.20 -12.91 -0.36
C GLY A 73 -4.00 -12.55 -1.23
N GLY A 74 -3.55 -11.28 -1.20
CA GLY A 74 -2.30 -10.81 -1.82
C GLY A 74 -2.51 -9.71 -2.86
N LEU A 75 -1.40 -9.12 -3.32
CA LEU A 75 -1.37 -8.01 -4.27
C LEU A 75 -2.20 -8.24 -5.53
N ILE A 76 -1.94 -9.32 -6.26
CA ILE A 76 -2.64 -9.65 -7.51
C ILE A 76 -4.10 -10.02 -7.22
N ALA A 77 -4.36 -10.68 -6.09
CA ALA A 77 -5.71 -11.05 -5.69
C ALA A 77 -6.57 -9.80 -5.42
N ALA A 78 -5.99 -8.73 -4.86
CA ALA A 78 -6.67 -7.44 -4.66
C ALA A 78 -7.18 -6.82 -5.97
N ARG A 79 -6.50 -7.08 -7.09
CA ARG A 79 -6.87 -6.60 -8.43
C ARG A 79 -7.81 -7.56 -9.15
N THR A 80 -7.61 -8.87 -9.01
CA THR A 80 -8.20 -9.89 -9.90
C THR A 80 -9.38 -10.66 -9.31
N THR A 81 -9.49 -10.79 -7.99
CA THR A 81 -10.61 -11.50 -7.35
C THR A 81 -11.92 -10.73 -7.50
N ASN A 82 -13.05 -11.43 -7.35
CA ASN A 82 -14.40 -10.84 -7.40
C ASN A 82 -15.04 -10.73 -6.02
N ASP A 83 -14.25 -10.88 -4.96
CA ASP A 83 -14.74 -10.79 -3.58
C ASP A 83 -15.43 -9.43 -3.37
N PRO A 84 -16.65 -9.41 -2.81
CA PRO A 84 -17.31 -8.16 -2.51
C PRO A 84 -16.57 -7.44 -1.39
N ALA A 85 -16.64 -6.10 -1.36
CA ALA A 85 -16.00 -5.30 -0.32
C ALA A 85 -16.35 -5.82 1.09
N ALA A 86 -17.60 -6.21 1.33
CA ALA A 86 -18.05 -6.72 2.62
C ALA A 86 -17.23 -7.94 3.10
N SER A 87 -16.91 -8.90 2.23
CA SER A 87 -16.10 -10.08 2.58
C SER A 87 -14.66 -9.69 2.96
N VAL A 88 -14.08 -8.74 2.23
CA VAL A 88 -12.74 -8.21 2.51
C VAL A 88 -12.73 -7.51 3.86
N LEU A 89 -13.73 -6.66 4.12
CA LEU A 89 -13.89 -5.97 5.40
C LEU A 89 -14.07 -6.96 6.56
N THR A 90 -14.89 -8.00 6.41
CA THR A 90 -15.05 -9.05 7.43
C THR A 90 -13.73 -9.72 7.80
N ARG A 91 -12.84 -9.96 6.83
CA ARG A 91 -11.51 -10.52 7.11
C ARG A 91 -10.62 -9.53 7.85
N LEU A 92 -10.67 -8.24 7.50
CA LEU A 92 -9.89 -7.21 8.17
C LEU A 92 -10.38 -6.91 9.60
N GLU A 93 -11.65 -7.16 9.93
CA GLU A 93 -12.16 -7.01 11.30
C GLU A 93 -11.45 -7.93 12.32
N ARG A 94 -10.83 -9.03 11.86
CA ARG A 94 -10.00 -9.90 12.69
C ARG A 94 -8.84 -9.15 13.36
N LEU A 95 -8.40 -8.03 12.78
CA LEU A 95 -7.36 -7.18 13.36
C LEU A 95 -7.81 -6.50 14.66
N ARG A 96 -9.11 -6.22 14.83
CA ARG A 96 -9.63 -5.72 16.11
C ARG A 96 -9.50 -6.76 17.22
N GLU A 97 -9.70 -8.03 16.89
CA GLU A 97 -9.55 -9.13 17.84
C GLU A 97 -8.10 -9.28 18.29
N VAL A 98 -7.14 -9.20 17.35
CA VAL A 98 -5.70 -9.20 17.67
C VAL A 98 -5.35 -8.02 18.58
N ARG A 99 -5.80 -6.80 18.26
CA ARG A 99 -5.59 -5.62 19.11
C ARG A 99 -6.21 -5.79 20.50
N ALA A 100 -7.43 -6.32 20.59
CA ALA A 100 -8.11 -6.50 21.87
C ALA A 100 -7.41 -7.54 22.76
N ALA A 101 -6.91 -8.63 22.17
CA ALA A 101 -6.15 -9.66 22.88
C ALA A 101 -4.74 -9.19 23.27
N HIS A 102 -4.13 -8.31 22.47
CA HIS A 102 -2.76 -7.83 22.63
C HIS A 102 -2.67 -6.30 22.59
N PRO A 103 -3.22 -5.59 23.60
CA PRO A 103 -3.34 -4.12 23.56
C PRO A 103 -1.99 -3.39 23.50
N GLN A 104 -0.92 -4.02 24.00
CA GLN A 104 0.44 -3.44 24.02
C GLN A 104 1.29 -3.80 22.79
N LEU A 105 0.80 -4.66 21.89
CA LEU A 105 1.56 -5.04 20.69
C LEU A 105 1.64 -3.86 19.73
N LEU A 106 2.84 -3.53 19.25
CA LEU A 106 3.01 -2.48 18.24
C LEU A 106 2.59 -3.03 16.87
N ILE A 107 1.54 -2.47 16.25
CA ILE A 107 0.98 -2.95 14.98
C ILE A 107 1.06 -1.85 13.93
N TYR A 108 1.84 -2.12 12.87
CA TYR A 108 1.90 -1.30 11.67
C TYR A 108 1.13 -1.96 10.54
N GLY A 109 0.11 -1.28 10.03
CA GLY A 109 -0.66 -1.72 8.87
C GLY A 109 -0.18 -1.03 7.60
N PHE A 110 -0.31 -1.69 6.45
CA PHE A 110 -0.23 -1.03 5.16
C PHE A 110 -1.17 -1.63 4.13
N ASN A 111 -1.66 -0.80 3.22
CA ASN A 111 -2.48 -1.22 2.09
C ASN A 111 -2.15 -0.37 0.87
N LEU A 112 -2.35 -0.91 -0.33
CA LEU A 112 -2.08 -0.17 -1.55
C LEU A 112 -3.33 0.54 -2.09
N ILE A 113 -3.11 1.75 -2.58
CA ILE A 113 -3.97 2.36 -3.60
C ILE A 113 -3.59 1.67 -4.91
N THR A 114 -4.54 0.93 -5.50
CA THR A 114 -4.28 0.09 -6.66
C THR A 114 -3.78 0.90 -7.86
N ARG A 115 -2.73 0.42 -8.52
CA ARG A 115 -2.22 1.02 -9.76
C ARG A 115 -3.23 1.00 -10.90
N VAL A 116 -2.93 1.76 -11.95
CA VAL A 116 -3.52 1.54 -13.28
C VAL A 116 -2.36 1.26 -14.21
N SER A 117 -2.14 -0.01 -14.56
CA SER A 117 -1.03 -0.39 -15.46
C SER A 117 -1.17 0.29 -16.82
N ASN A 118 -0.06 0.83 -17.32
CA ASN A 118 0.04 1.56 -18.58
C ASN A 118 0.36 0.66 -19.78
N ALA A 119 0.27 -0.66 -19.62
CA ALA A 119 0.57 -1.64 -20.65
C ALA A 119 -0.60 -2.59 -20.89
N ASN A 120 -0.69 -3.07 -22.13
CA ASN A 120 -1.60 -4.14 -22.53
C ASN A 120 -1.05 -5.50 -22.06
N ASP A 121 -1.15 -5.75 -20.75
CA ASP A 121 -0.67 -6.96 -20.09
C ASP A 121 -1.65 -7.38 -19.00
N ALA A 122 -1.91 -8.68 -18.90
CA ALA A 122 -2.82 -9.25 -17.92
C ALA A 122 -2.15 -10.24 -16.95
N VAL A 123 -0.83 -10.19 -16.76
CA VAL A 123 -0.13 -11.07 -15.81
C VAL A 123 -0.66 -10.85 -14.39
N GLU A 124 -0.77 -9.59 -13.99
CA GLU A 124 -1.22 -9.18 -12.65
C GLU A 124 -2.60 -8.50 -12.63
N GLU A 125 -3.17 -8.24 -13.80
CA GLU A 125 -4.42 -7.50 -13.98
C GLU A 125 -5.58 -8.44 -14.39
N PRO A 126 -6.84 -7.99 -14.36
CA PRO A 126 -7.96 -8.71 -14.99
C PRO A 126 -7.67 -9.06 -16.45
N THR A 127 -8.22 -10.15 -16.97
CA THR A 127 -7.83 -10.68 -18.30
C THR A 127 -8.04 -9.71 -19.46
N TYR A 128 -9.02 -8.82 -19.36
CA TYR A 128 -9.29 -7.79 -20.37
C TYR A 128 -8.19 -6.72 -20.44
N TRP A 129 -7.25 -6.67 -19.49
CA TRP A 129 -6.17 -5.70 -19.50
C TRP A 129 -5.16 -5.96 -20.64
N ALA A 130 -5.09 -7.21 -21.12
CA ALA A 130 -4.28 -7.58 -22.29
C ALA A 130 -4.72 -6.86 -23.58
N ASP A 131 -5.99 -6.43 -23.67
CA ASP A 131 -6.54 -5.77 -24.86
C ASP A 131 -6.73 -4.25 -24.66
N TYR A 132 -6.96 -3.82 -23.41
CA TYR A 132 -7.43 -2.46 -23.10
C TYR A 132 -6.60 -1.73 -22.04
N GLY A 133 -5.50 -2.29 -21.56
CA GLY A 133 -4.70 -1.71 -20.46
C GLY A 133 -4.24 -0.27 -20.71
N GLU A 134 -3.65 0.00 -21.87
CA GLU A 134 -3.25 1.36 -22.28
C GLU A 134 -4.44 2.32 -22.34
N GLN A 135 -5.59 1.84 -22.82
CA GLN A 135 -6.82 2.65 -22.89
C GLN A 135 -7.37 2.94 -21.49
N PHE A 136 -7.31 1.98 -20.57
CA PHE A 136 -7.70 2.19 -19.17
C PHE A 136 -6.80 3.18 -18.46
N TYR A 137 -5.49 3.13 -18.73
CA TYR A 137 -4.54 4.11 -18.23
C TYR A 137 -4.90 5.51 -18.70
N LEU A 138 -5.04 5.73 -20.02
CA LEU A 138 -5.44 7.02 -20.58
C LEU A 138 -6.80 7.49 -20.05
N PHE A 139 -7.78 6.58 -19.97
CA PHE A 139 -9.11 6.88 -19.45
C PHE A 139 -9.05 7.37 -18.00
N SER A 140 -8.23 6.72 -17.17
CA SER A 140 -7.94 7.13 -15.80
C SER A 140 -7.33 8.54 -15.75
N GLN A 141 -6.33 8.84 -16.59
CA GLN A 141 -5.71 10.17 -16.66
C GLN A 141 -6.74 11.26 -17.03
N LEU A 142 -7.58 11.01 -18.04
CA LEU A 142 -8.56 11.98 -18.53
C LEU A 142 -9.68 12.23 -17.51
N LEU A 143 -10.11 11.20 -16.77
CA LEU A 143 -11.07 11.38 -15.67
C LEU A 143 -10.52 12.35 -14.62
N ASP A 144 -9.31 12.11 -14.13
CA ASP A 144 -8.71 12.99 -13.12
C ASP A 144 -8.48 14.41 -13.65
N ARG A 145 -7.97 14.57 -14.88
CA ARG A 145 -7.78 15.88 -15.52
C ARG A 145 -9.10 16.64 -15.65
N ARG A 146 -10.21 15.96 -15.98
CA ARG A 146 -11.55 16.56 -16.02
C ARG A 146 -12.00 17.04 -14.64
N GLU A 147 -11.78 16.24 -13.59
CA GLU A 147 -12.07 16.65 -12.20
C GLU A 147 -11.23 17.85 -11.76
N GLN A 148 -10.03 18.04 -12.32
CA GLN A 148 -9.21 19.24 -12.14
C GLN A 148 -9.63 20.43 -13.01
N GLY A 149 -10.75 20.32 -13.75
CA GLY A 149 -11.29 21.40 -14.59
C GLY A 149 -10.63 21.53 -15.96
N GLN A 150 -9.81 20.57 -16.39
CA GLN A 150 -9.22 20.60 -17.73
C GLN A 150 -10.25 20.24 -18.81
N PRO A 151 -10.21 20.88 -20.00
CA PRO A 151 -11.21 20.69 -21.05
C PRO A 151 -10.97 19.43 -21.89
N VAL A 152 -11.01 18.25 -21.26
CA VAL A 152 -10.73 16.94 -21.87
C VAL A 152 -11.99 16.13 -22.22
N GLY A 153 -13.18 16.75 -22.17
CA GLY A 153 -14.47 16.04 -22.29
C GLY A 153 -14.63 15.25 -23.59
N ALA A 154 -14.31 15.85 -24.75
CA ALA A 154 -14.46 15.19 -26.04
C ALA A 154 -13.51 13.97 -26.20
N GLU A 155 -12.26 14.11 -25.75
CA GLU A 155 -11.27 13.02 -25.76
C GLU A 155 -11.71 11.88 -24.84
N LEU A 156 -12.21 12.23 -23.65
CA LEU A 156 -12.73 11.27 -22.68
C LEU A 156 -13.94 10.50 -23.24
N ASP A 157 -14.89 11.18 -23.88
CA ASP A 157 -16.09 10.54 -24.45
C ASP A 157 -15.72 9.60 -25.61
N GLN A 158 -14.78 10.00 -26.46
CA GLN A 158 -14.28 9.15 -27.55
C GLN A 158 -13.59 7.89 -27.00
N LEU A 159 -12.70 8.04 -26.02
CA LEU A 159 -12.00 6.91 -25.40
C LEU A 159 -12.98 6.01 -24.63
N ALA A 160 -13.94 6.60 -23.94
CA ALA A 160 -15.01 5.88 -23.27
C ALA A 160 -15.82 5.03 -24.27
N ALA A 161 -16.10 5.51 -25.48
CA ALA A 161 -16.80 4.73 -26.49
C ALA A 161 -15.96 3.57 -27.06
N ALA A 162 -14.63 3.68 -27.05
CA ALA A 162 -13.72 2.65 -27.56
C ALA A 162 -13.56 1.45 -26.61
N ILE A 163 -13.71 1.66 -25.30
CA ILE A 163 -13.62 0.60 -24.29
C ILE A 163 -15.00 -0.04 -24.10
N PRO A 164 -15.14 -1.38 -24.19
CA PRO A 164 -16.43 -2.01 -23.98
C PRO A 164 -16.96 -1.76 -22.54
N GLY A 165 -18.24 -1.37 -22.48
CA GLY A 165 -18.82 -0.77 -21.28
C GLY A 165 -18.88 -1.70 -20.06
N ALA A 166 -18.89 -3.02 -20.26
CA ALA A 166 -18.85 -3.99 -19.17
C ALA A 166 -17.48 -3.99 -18.46
N GLN A 167 -16.38 -3.98 -19.23
CA GLN A 167 -15.01 -3.95 -18.74
C GLN A 167 -14.73 -2.62 -18.04
N ARG A 168 -15.22 -1.50 -18.58
CA ARG A 168 -15.12 -0.20 -17.91
C ARG A 168 -15.83 -0.18 -16.56
N ARG A 169 -17.05 -0.74 -16.49
CA ARG A 169 -17.77 -0.83 -15.21
C ARG A 169 -17.05 -1.73 -14.22
N ASP A 170 -16.53 -2.87 -14.66
CA ASP A 170 -15.78 -3.79 -13.80
C ASP A 170 -14.52 -3.14 -13.23
N MET A 171 -13.72 -2.48 -14.08
CA MET A 171 -12.53 -1.72 -13.68
C MET A 171 -12.88 -0.67 -12.61
N LEU A 172 -13.90 0.17 -12.85
CA LEU A 172 -14.33 1.18 -11.88
C LEU A 172 -14.90 0.56 -10.59
N ALA A 173 -15.59 -0.57 -10.67
CA ALA A 173 -16.12 -1.26 -9.49
C ALA A 173 -15.00 -1.85 -8.61
N ARG A 174 -13.94 -2.42 -9.22
CA ARG A 174 -12.73 -2.88 -8.51
C ARG A 174 -12.03 -1.73 -7.80
N ARG A 175 -11.96 -0.56 -8.45
CA ARG A 175 -11.40 0.67 -7.86
C ARG A 175 -12.23 1.16 -6.67
N LEU A 176 -13.55 1.20 -6.82
CA LEU A 176 -14.46 1.54 -5.72
C LEU A 176 -14.31 0.57 -4.54
N ARG A 177 -14.15 -0.74 -4.80
CA ARG A 177 -13.87 -1.75 -3.77
C ARG A 177 -12.56 -1.45 -3.02
N ASN A 178 -11.46 -1.23 -3.75
CA ASN A 178 -10.17 -0.89 -3.13
C ASN A 178 -10.27 0.40 -2.30
N HIS A 179 -10.91 1.44 -2.82
CA HIS A 179 -11.12 2.69 -2.10
C HIS A 179 -11.96 2.49 -0.82
N THR A 180 -13.01 1.67 -0.88
CA THR A 180 -13.83 1.31 0.29
C THR A 180 -12.99 0.64 1.38
N VAL A 181 -12.09 -0.27 0.99
CA VAL A 181 -11.19 -0.96 1.93
C VAL A 181 -10.17 0.00 2.52
N ASN A 182 -9.62 0.93 1.72
CA ASN A 182 -8.72 1.97 2.22
C ASN A 182 -9.42 2.94 3.21
N LEU A 183 -10.69 3.29 2.97
CA LEU A 183 -11.49 4.05 3.93
C LEU A 183 -11.71 3.28 5.24
N ALA A 184 -11.98 1.97 5.16
CA ALA A 184 -12.08 1.13 6.34
C ALA A 184 -10.75 1.01 7.11
N ALA A 185 -9.61 0.98 6.40
CA ALA A 185 -8.29 1.03 7.00
C ALA A 185 -8.07 2.32 7.81
N LEU A 186 -8.54 3.47 7.30
CA LEU A 186 -8.56 4.72 8.09
C LEU A 186 -9.41 4.56 9.37
N GLY A 187 -10.57 3.90 9.29
CA GLY A 187 -11.41 3.61 10.46
C GLY A 187 -10.76 2.65 11.47
N LEU A 188 -9.95 1.70 11.01
CA LEU A 188 -9.13 0.84 11.89
C LEU A 188 -8.03 1.66 12.58
N LEU A 189 -7.37 2.56 11.87
CA LEU A 189 -6.37 3.47 12.44
C LEU A 189 -6.98 4.39 13.50
N ASP A 190 -8.12 5.02 13.18
CA ASP A 190 -8.86 5.91 14.07
C ASP A 190 -9.25 5.21 15.37
N ALA A 191 -9.76 3.98 15.26
CA ALA A 191 -10.12 3.16 16.41
C ALA A 191 -8.93 2.54 17.18
N GLY A 192 -7.69 2.94 16.87
CA GLY A 192 -6.49 2.51 17.59
C GLY A 192 -6.06 1.07 17.31
N VAL A 193 -6.53 0.45 16.22
CA VAL A 193 -6.08 -0.89 15.82
C VAL A 193 -4.61 -0.84 15.40
N PHE A 194 -4.24 0.19 14.65
CA PHE A 194 -2.87 0.42 14.20
C PHE A 194 -2.20 1.57 14.97
N ASP A 195 -0.91 1.38 15.26
CA ASP A 195 -0.02 2.44 15.75
C ASP A 195 0.49 3.30 14.59
N LEU A 196 0.55 2.72 13.39
CA LEU A 196 0.85 3.40 12.13
C LEU A 196 0.13 2.69 10.98
N LEU A 197 -0.40 3.46 10.04
CA LEU A 197 -0.93 2.98 8.77
C LEU A 197 -0.18 3.63 7.61
N VAL A 198 0.22 2.82 6.63
CA VAL A 198 0.70 3.32 5.34
C VAL A 198 -0.33 3.01 4.26
N LEU A 199 -0.85 4.06 3.61
CA LEU A 199 -1.64 3.91 2.39
C LEU A 199 -0.76 4.36 1.22
N SER A 200 0.02 3.44 0.68
CA SER A 200 0.99 3.75 -0.38
C SER A 200 0.39 3.58 -1.78
N SER A 201 0.98 4.25 -2.76
CA SER A 201 0.52 4.19 -4.16
C SER A 201 1.39 3.21 -4.94
N ASP A 202 0.77 2.16 -5.44
CA ASP A 202 1.36 1.20 -6.36
C ASP A 202 1.43 1.81 -7.78
N ASP A 203 2.58 1.73 -8.44
CA ASP A 203 2.88 2.28 -9.78
C ASP A 203 2.05 3.51 -10.17
N THR A 204 2.37 4.67 -9.58
CA THR A 204 1.52 5.87 -9.66
C THR A 204 2.00 6.88 -10.71
N SER A 205 1.21 7.92 -10.94
CA SER A 205 1.58 9.05 -11.80
C SER A 205 1.05 10.38 -11.25
N SER A 206 1.44 11.52 -11.82
CA SER A 206 0.93 12.83 -11.39
C SER A 206 -0.57 13.02 -11.62
N PHE A 207 -1.16 12.23 -12.53
CA PHE A 207 -2.60 12.22 -12.78
C PHE A 207 -3.16 10.81 -12.64
N GLY A 208 -4.49 10.70 -12.63
CA GLY A 208 -5.19 9.44 -12.73
C GLY A 208 -6.03 9.11 -11.50
N LEU A 209 -6.85 8.06 -11.62
CA LEU A 209 -7.69 7.56 -10.55
C LEU A 209 -6.90 7.23 -9.27
N PRO A 210 -5.71 6.58 -9.29
CA PRO A 210 -4.94 6.34 -8.07
C PRO A 210 -4.59 7.64 -7.33
N SER A 211 -4.12 8.65 -8.07
CA SER A 211 -3.74 9.96 -7.52
C SER A 211 -4.95 10.70 -6.96
N ARG A 212 -6.10 10.60 -7.64
CA ARG A 212 -7.35 11.17 -7.17
C ARG A 212 -7.88 10.49 -5.90
N GLU A 213 -7.83 9.17 -5.84
CA GLU A 213 -8.22 8.40 -4.67
C GLU A 213 -7.34 8.70 -3.46
N LYS A 214 -6.03 8.89 -3.69
CA LYS A 214 -5.10 9.39 -2.66
C LYS A 214 -5.57 10.72 -2.09
N CYS A 215 -5.99 11.67 -2.94
CA CYS A 215 -6.53 12.95 -2.47
C CYS A 215 -7.81 12.77 -1.63
N TYR A 216 -8.72 11.89 -2.04
CA TYR A 216 -9.95 11.62 -1.26
C TYR A 216 -9.66 10.99 0.10
N LEU A 217 -8.71 10.05 0.16
CA LEU A 217 -8.26 9.44 1.42
C LEU A 217 -7.59 10.47 2.33
N ALA A 218 -6.72 11.32 1.78
CA ALA A 218 -6.06 12.39 2.53
C ALA A 218 -7.07 13.41 3.07
N TRP A 219 -8.11 13.73 2.31
CA TRP A 219 -9.19 14.61 2.75
C TRP A 219 -9.94 14.04 3.95
N TRP A 220 -10.38 12.77 3.87
CA TRP A 220 -11.04 12.10 5.00
C TRP A 220 -10.12 11.98 6.22
N ALA A 221 -8.86 11.61 6.02
CA ALA A 221 -7.87 11.54 7.10
C ALA A 221 -7.67 12.90 7.79
N GLY A 222 -7.69 14.00 7.03
CA GLY A 222 -7.64 15.35 7.57
C GLY A 222 -8.85 15.68 8.45
N LEU A 223 -10.05 15.31 8.02
CA LEU A 223 -11.28 15.49 8.81
C LEU A 223 -11.28 14.68 10.12
N LEU A 224 -10.68 13.49 10.09
CA LEU A 224 -10.54 12.62 11.27
C LEU A 224 -9.35 13.01 12.18
N GLY A 225 -8.56 14.02 11.80
CA GLY A 225 -7.35 14.40 12.56
C GLY A 225 -6.25 13.35 12.53
N LEU A 226 -6.24 12.46 11.53
CA LEU A 226 -5.25 11.40 11.36
C LEU A 226 -4.01 11.85 10.58
N ALA A 227 -4.05 13.04 9.95
CA ALA A 227 -2.96 13.65 9.21
C ALA A 227 -2.30 14.79 10.00
N GLY A 228 -1.01 15.07 9.74
CA GLY A 228 -0.26 16.15 10.40
C GLY A 228 1.18 15.79 10.75
N ALA A 229 1.82 16.62 11.60
CA ALA A 229 3.23 16.44 12.00
C ALA A 229 3.46 15.17 12.83
N ASP A 230 2.49 14.80 13.69
CA ASP A 230 2.50 13.56 14.48
C ASP A 230 1.60 12.48 13.87
N SER A 231 1.45 12.50 12.54
CA SER A 231 0.54 11.63 11.81
C SER A 231 0.84 10.15 12.04
N ARG A 232 -0.20 9.39 12.39
CA ARG A 232 -0.17 7.92 12.36
C ARG A 232 -0.50 7.37 10.97
N LEU A 233 -0.78 8.23 10.00
CA LEU A 233 -1.01 7.89 8.59
C LEU A 233 0.13 8.40 7.70
N LEU A 234 0.71 7.52 6.88
CA LEU A 234 1.67 7.90 5.85
C LEU A 234 1.12 7.56 4.47
N MET A 235 1.36 8.44 3.50
CA MET A 235 0.90 8.25 2.12
C MET A 235 1.99 8.65 1.14
N TYR A 236 2.57 7.68 0.44
CA TYR A 236 3.69 7.87 -0.48
C TYR A 236 3.69 6.79 -1.58
N PRO A 237 4.30 7.04 -2.76
CA PRO A 237 4.50 6.00 -3.78
C PRO A 237 5.36 4.85 -3.25
N GLY A 238 5.03 3.62 -3.63
CA GLY A 238 5.76 2.43 -3.23
C GLY A 238 4.86 1.24 -2.91
N ALA A 239 5.40 0.04 -3.05
CA ALA A 239 4.67 -1.19 -2.78
C ALA A 239 5.58 -2.23 -2.12
N ASP A 240 6.53 -2.77 -2.88
CA ASP A 240 7.39 -3.89 -2.50
C ASP A 240 8.35 -3.54 -1.34
N GLU A 241 8.76 -2.28 -1.24
CA GLU A 241 9.68 -1.77 -0.23
C GLU A 241 9.00 -1.45 1.11
N VAL A 242 7.67 -1.30 1.14
CA VAL A 242 6.93 -0.83 2.33
C VAL A 242 7.17 -1.73 3.54
N GLY A 243 7.18 -3.05 3.33
CA GLY A 243 7.48 -4.02 4.39
C GLY A 243 8.88 -3.84 4.99
N CYS A 244 9.88 -3.59 4.14
CA CYS A 244 11.26 -3.31 4.58
C CYS A 244 11.36 -1.99 5.35
N VAL A 245 10.69 -0.94 4.87
CA VAL A 245 10.68 0.39 5.49
C VAL A 245 10.02 0.36 6.87
N LEU A 246 8.87 -0.30 6.97
CA LEU A 246 8.17 -0.46 8.25
C LEU A 246 8.94 -1.32 9.25
N LEU A 247 9.66 -2.33 8.75
CA LEU A 247 10.57 -3.11 9.58
C LEU A 247 11.70 -2.24 10.14
N ALA A 248 12.35 -1.44 9.31
CA ALA A 248 13.37 -0.49 9.75
C ALA A 248 12.82 0.48 10.80
N ARG A 249 11.61 1.01 10.59
CA ARG A 249 10.92 1.86 11.57
C ARG A 249 10.73 1.16 12.91
N LEU A 250 10.27 -0.09 12.88
CA LEU A 250 9.98 -0.86 14.08
C LEU A 250 11.27 -1.13 14.88
N LEU A 251 12.36 -1.47 14.19
CA LEU A 251 13.69 -1.64 14.77
C LEU A 251 14.19 -0.32 15.39
N ASN A 252 14.08 0.80 14.67
CA ASN A 252 14.48 2.13 15.16
C ASN A 252 13.68 2.52 16.41
N ALA A 253 12.36 2.33 16.40
CA ALA A 253 11.48 2.63 17.52
C ALA A 253 11.86 1.82 18.77
N ARG A 254 12.16 0.52 18.62
CA ARG A 254 12.58 -0.33 19.75
C ARG A 254 13.97 0.01 20.27
N ALA A 255 14.86 0.48 19.42
CA ALA A 255 16.18 0.97 19.82
C ALA A 255 16.16 2.39 20.41
N ASN A 256 15.00 3.07 20.43
CA ASN A 256 14.87 4.49 20.75
C ASN A 256 15.78 5.39 19.88
N LEU A 257 15.91 5.03 18.60
CA LEU A 257 16.73 5.74 17.64
C LEU A 257 15.87 6.53 16.64
N THR A 258 16.31 7.75 16.34
CA THR A 258 15.79 8.55 15.23
C THR A 258 16.96 8.89 14.31
N PRO A 259 17.24 8.07 13.28
CA PRO A 259 18.37 8.28 12.40
C PRO A 259 18.28 9.64 11.68
N THR A 260 19.39 10.37 11.63
CA THR A 260 19.53 11.57 10.79
C THR A 260 20.31 11.21 9.53
N LEU A 261 19.75 11.48 8.36
CA LEU A 261 20.35 11.15 7.07
C LEU A 261 20.51 12.41 6.22
N THR A 262 21.51 12.42 5.36
CA THR A 262 21.69 13.41 4.31
C THR A 262 21.57 12.71 2.96
N ALA A 263 20.82 13.31 2.03
CA ALA A 263 20.69 12.81 0.67
C ALA A 263 21.56 13.64 -0.29
N SER A 264 22.31 12.97 -1.16
CA SER A 264 23.09 13.60 -2.22
C SER A 264 22.67 13.03 -3.57
N TYR A 265 22.48 13.90 -4.55
CA TYR A 265 21.98 13.55 -5.88
C TYR A 265 23.05 13.82 -6.93
N ALA A 266 23.25 12.89 -7.85
CA ALA A 266 24.23 12.99 -8.92
C ALA A 266 23.56 12.74 -10.29
N PRO A 267 23.33 13.80 -11.11
CA PRO A 267 23.58 15.21 -10.86
C PRO A 267 22.60 15.82 -9.83
N THR A 268 22.95 16.96 -9.20
CA THR A 268 22.09 17.61 -8.19
C THR A 268 20.68 17.90 -8.70
N ALA A 269 20.55 18.27 -9.99
CA ALA A 269 19.26 18.53 -10.63
C ALA A 269 18.32 17.31 -10.65
N ALA A 270 18.86 16.08 -10.52
CA ALA A 270 18.05 14.86 -10.50
C ALA A 270 17.09 14.79 -9.30
N ALA A 271 17.34 15.56 -8.23
CA ALA A 271 16.44 15.69 -7.10
C ALA A 271 15.02 16.12 -7.52
N ALA A 272 14.91 16.96 -8.55
CA ALA A 272 13.64 17.49 -9.06
C ALA A 272 12.98 16.58 -10.11
N ASN A 273 13.65 15.51 -10.54
CA ASN A 273 13.09 14.60 -11.55
C ASN A 273 11.91 13.83 -10.95
N ILE A 274 10.86 13.66 -11.76
CA ILE A 274 9.77 12.73 -11.47
C ILE A 274 10.10 11.45 -12.22
N ALA A 275 10.43 10.38 -11.50
CA ALA A 275 10.73 9.09 -12.10
C ALA A 275 9.44 8.41 -12.60
N ALA A 276 9.60 7.37 -13.43
CA ALA A 276 8.46 6.50 -13.75
C ALA A 276 7.89 5.93 -12.44
N TYR A 277 6.57 5.75 -12.39
CA TYR A 277 5.85 5.17 -11.25
C TYR A 277 5.79 6.03 -9.97
N GLU A 278 6.22 7.30 -10.06
CA GLU A 278 6.21 8.26 -8.96
C GLU A 278 5.17 9.38 -9.18
N ASP A 279 4.61 9.90 -8.09
CA ASP A 279 3.67 11.04 -8.13
C ASP A 279 4.33 12.39 -7.84
N GLY A 280 5.65 12.41 -7.63
CA GLY A 280 6.40 13.61 -7.31
C GLY A 280 7.91 13.48 -7.52
N PRO A 281 8.67 14.54 -7.18
CA PRO A 281 10.12 14.54 -7.31
C PRO A 281 10.80 13.45 -6.47
N ILE A 282 11.92 12.92 -6.97
CA ILE A 282 12.74 11.92 -6.25
C ILE A 282 13.08 12.40 -4.84
N SER A 283 13.38 13.70 -4.67
CA SER A 283 13.69 14.25 -3.34
C SER A 283 12.56 14.07 -2.33
N THR A 284 11.31 14.26 -2.77
CA THR A 284 10.12 14.03 -1.96
C THR A 284 9.93 12.56 -1.64
N THR A 285 10.21 11.66 -2.59
CA THR A 285 10.15 10.21 -2.36
C THR A 285 11.19 9.77 -1.33
N VAL A 286 12.43 10.27 -1.43
CA VAL A 286 13.49 10.01 -0.43
C VAL A 286 13.09 10.53 0.95
N GLU A 287 12.58 11.76 1.04
CA GLU A 287 12.10 12.34 2.31
C GLU A 287 11.00 11.48 2.95
N ARG A 288 9.99 11.10 2.17
CA ARG A 288 8.87 10.28 2.63
C ARG A 288 9.34 8.91 3.13
N HIS A 289 10.26 8.26 2.42
CA HIS A 289 10.81 6.96 2.82
C HIS A 289 11.67 7.05 4.08
N VAL A 290 12.50 8.10 4.22
CA VAL A 290 13.27 8.35 5.44
C VAL A 290 12.32 8.59 6.63
N GLY A 291 11.28 9.41 6.46
CA GLY A 291 10.27 9.64 7.48
C GLY A 291 9.49 8.38 7.83
N ALA A 292 9.15 7.55 6.84
CA ALA A 292 8.48 6.28 7.04
C ALA A 292 9.34 5.30 7.85
N ALA A 293 10.64 5.23 7.59
CA ALA A 293 11.60 4.45 8.38
C ALA A 293 11.87 5.03 9.79
N GLY A 294 11.23 6.14 10.17
CA GLY A 294 11.40 6.78 11.48
C GLY A 294 12.66 7.64 11.60
N GLY A 295 13.24 8.04 10.47
CA GLY A 295 14.38 8.95 10.40
C GLY A 295 13.98 10.39 10.07
N ARG A 296 15.00 11.25 9.96
CA ARG A 296 14.88 12.66 9.55
C ARG A 296 15.95 12.96 8.51
N LEU A 297 15.58 13.67 7.45
CA LEU A 297 16.56 14.27 6.55
C LEU A 297 17.12 15.55 7.17
N VAL A 298 18.42 15.75 7.01
CA VAL A 298 19.13 16.98 7.37
C VAL A 298 19.98 17.44 6.19
N ASP A 299 20.15 18.75 6.06
CA ASP A 299 21.00 19.34 5.03
C ASP A 299 22.43 18.82 5.13
N ALA A 300 23.11 18.73 3.99
CA ALA A 300 24.53 18.41 3.97
C ALA A 300 25.31 19.55 4.65
N GLY A 301 25.99 19.22 5.75
CA GLY A 301 26.90 20.13 6.44
C GLY A 301 28.20 20.37 5.68
#